data_AF-A0A9D8ARC3-F1
#
_entry.id   AF-A0A9D8ARC3-F1
#
_cell.length_a   1.000
_cell.length_b   1.000
_cell.length_c   1.000
_cell.angle_alpha   90.00
_cell.angle_beta   90.00
_cell.angle_gamma   90.00
#
_symmetry.space_group_name_H-M   'P 1'
#
loop_
_entity.id
_entity.type
_entity.pdbx_description
1 polymer ?
#
loop_
_entity_poly.entity_id
_entity_poly.type
_entity_poly.pdbx_seq_one_letter_code
_entity_poly.pdbx_strand_id
1 'polypeptide(L)'
;MNIETIIAESIEPRLVGSLGREVANALLTQATICYVTEKGTERKGCEAFVRSICSDARVIEAWGAQATTDQAKRWKVRIYSGSDSVDEPEKEK
;
A
#
# COMPACT_ATOMS: atom_id res chain seq x y z
N MET A 1 13.61 -1.45 -1.91
CA MET A 1 12.80 -2.63 -1.52
C MET A 1 11.50 -2.57 -2.29
N ASN A 2 11.18 -3.62 -3.05
CA ASN A 2 10.00 -3.66 -3.93
C ASN A 2 8.71 -3.71 -3.09
N ILE A 3 7.62 -3.12 -3.58
CA ILE A 3 6.29 -3.15 -2.95
C ILE A 3 5.82 -4.59 -2.67
N GLU A 4 6.14 -5.55 -3.54
CA GLU A 4 5.82 -6.97 -3.35
C GLU A 4 6.41 -7.55 -2.06
N THR A 5 7.66 -7.20 -1.74
CA THR A 5 8.33 -7.60 -0.50
C THR A 5 7.61 -7.00 0.71
N ILE A 6 7.22 -5.73 0.63
CA ILE A 6 6.49 -5.05 1.72
C ILE A 6 5.11 -5.67 1.92
N ILE A 7 4.44 -6.07 0.83
CA ILE A 7 3.15 -6.76 0.88
C ILE A 7 3.31 -8.07 1.64
N ALA A 8 4.23 -8.93 1.22
CA ALA A 8 4.44 -10.26 1.79
C ALA A 8 4.90 -10.22 3.25
N GLU A 9 5.81 -9.30 3.60
CA GLU A 9 6.43 -9.27 4.93
C GLU A 9 5.63 -8.44 5.95
N SER A 10 4.78 -7.52 5.50
CA SER A 10 4.15 -6.55 6.40
C SER A 10 2.65 -6.35 6.19
N ILE A 11 2.19 -6.17 4.96
CA ILE A 11 0.79 -5.80 4.71
C ILE A 11 -0.11 -7.01 4.87
N GLU A 12 0.15 -8.09 4.13
CA GLU A 12 -0.67 -9.31 4.16
C GLU A 12 -0.75 -9.93 5.56
N PRO A 13 0.37 -10.20 6.27
CA PRO A 13 0.30 -10.84 7.59
C PRO A 13 -0.54 -10.04 8.59
N ARG A 14 -0.47 -8.70 8.52
CA ARG A 14 -1.22 -7.83 9.43
C ARG A 14 -2.70 -7.79 9.10
N LEU A 15 -3.07 -7.76 7.82
CA LEU A 15 -4.46 -7.85 7.39
C LEU A 15 -5.06 -9.21 7.77
N VAL A 16 -4.34 -10.30 7.48
CA VAL A 16 -4.77 -11.66 7.83
C VAL A 16 -4.95 -11.81 9.34
N GLY A 17 -4.00 -11.31 10.14
CA GLY A 17 -4.06 -11.38 11.60
C GLY A 17 -5.21 -10.57 12.22
N SER A 18 -5.73 -9.56 11.53
CA SER A 18 -6.76 -8.66 12.08
C SER A 18 -8.16 -8.93 11.54
N LEU A 19 -8.25 -9.37 10.28
CA LEU A 19 -9.51 -9.46 9.53
C LEU A 19 -9.77 -10.87 8.98
N GLY A 20 -8.81 -11.77 9.11
CA GLY A 20 -8.84 -13.09 8.47
C GLY A 20 -8.41 -13.07 7.01
N ARG A 21 -8.11 -14.26 6.49
CA ARG A 21 -7.51 -14.44 5.16
C ARG A 21 -8.41 -13.98 4.01
N GLU A 22 -9.70 -14.27 4.08
CA GLU A 22 -10.65 -13.92 3.02
C GLU A 22 -10.77 -12.40 2.84
N VAL A 23 -10.95 -11.67 3.95
CA VAL A 23 -11.04 -10.21 3.93
C VAL A 23 -9.70 -9.59 3.50
N ALA A 24 -8.58 -10.12 3.99
CA ALA A 24 -7.25 -9.67 3.57
C ALA A 24 -7.05 -9.81 2.05
N ASN A 25 -7.43 -10.95 1.46
CA ASN A 25 -7.31 -11.16 0.02
C ASN A 25 -8.20 -10.20 -0.79
N ALA A 26 -9.42 -9.94 -0.32
CA ALA A 26 -10.31 -8.98 -0.97
C ALA A 26 -9.73 -7.56 -0.96
N LEU A 27 -9.18 -7.13 0.19
CA LEU A 27 -8.51 -5.84 0.33
C LEU A 27 -7.28 -5.71 -0.55
N LEU A 28 -6.41 -6.73 -0.57
CA LEU A 28 -5.21 -6.76 -1.40
C LEU A 28 -5.57 -6.72 -2.89
N THR A 29 -6.60 -7.45 -3.31
CA THR A 29 -7.07 -7.44 -4.70
C THR A 29 -7.53 -6.04 -5.10
N GLN A 30 -8.37 -5.41 -4.27
CA GLN A 30 -8.85 -4.05 -4.54
C GLN A 30 -7.70 -3.04 -4.58
N ALA A 31 -6.76 -3.15 -3.63
CA ALA A 31 -5.59 -2.28 -3.58
C ALA A 31 -4.68 -2.45 -4.81
N THR A 32 -4.51 -3.69 -5.30
CA THR A 32 -3.78 -3.98 -6.54
C THR A 32 -4.47 -3.37 -7.75
N ILE A 33 -5.81 -3.42 -7.83
CA ILE A 33 -6.56 -2.73 -8.89
C ILE A 33 -6.29 -1.22 -8.83
N CYS A 34 -6.33 -0.60 -7.64
CA CYS A 34 -5.98 0.81 -7.49
C CYS A 34 -4.52 1.10 -7.89
N TYR A 35 -3.58 0.23 -7.56
CA TYR A 35 -2.17 0.36 -7.95
C TYR A 35 -1.99 0.38 -9.47
N VAL A 36 -2.56 -0.59 -10.19
CA VAL A 36 -2.37 -0.73 -11.65
C VAL A 36 -3.19 0.29 -12.46
N THR A 37 -4.23 0.87 -11.88
CA THR A 37 -5.10 1.86 -12.57
C THR A 37 -4.67 3.30 -12.33
N GLU A 38 -3.93 3.57 -11.24
CA GLU A 38 -3.40 4.90 -10.95
C GLU A 38 -2.38 5.30 -12.01
N LYS A 39 -2.62 6.43 -12.68
CA LYS A 39 -1.74 6.93 -13.73
C LYS A 39 -0.57 7.69 -13.13
N GLY A 40 0.63 7.41 -13.62
CA GLY A 40 1.84 8.15 -13.29
C GLY A 40 2.96 7.24 -12.80
N THR A 41 3.74 7.74 -11.85
CA THR A 41 4.93 7.02 -11.35
C THR A 41 4.54 5.83 -10.47
N GLU A 42 5.44 4.87 -10.34
CA GLU A 42 5.31 3.74 -9.41
C GLU A 42 4.98 4.22 -7.98
N ARG A 43 5.55 5.38 -7.58
CA ARG A 43 5.25 6.04 -6.31
C ARG A 43 3.76 6.35 -6.14
N LYS A 44 3.09 6.88 -7.17
CA LYS A 44 1.65 7.17 -7.14
C LYS A 44 0.83 5.88 -7.06
N GLY A 45 1.22 4.85 -7.81
CA GLY A 45 0.60 3.53 -7.71
C GLY A 45 0.68 2.98 -6.28
N CYS A 46 1.86 3.03 -5.67
CA CYS A 46 2.08 2.60 -4.29
C CYS A 46 1.24 3.40 -3.28
N GLU A 47 1.09 4.71 -3.50
CA GLU A 47 0.21 5.55 -2.68
C GLU A 47 -1.25 5.16 -2.80
N ALA A 48 -1.72 4.90 -4.01
CA ALA A 48 -3.08 4.46 -4.28
C ALA A 48 -3.36 3.10 -3.63
N PHE A 49 -2.40 2.18 -3.68
CA PHE A 49 -2.45 0.88 -3.01
C PHE A 49 -2.67 1.04 -1.50
N VAL A 50 -1.76 1.75 -0.83
CA VAL A 50 -1.83 1.96 0.63
C VAL A 50 -3.09 2.72 1.02
N ARG A 51 -3.47 3.74 0.24
CA ARG A 51 -4.69 4.51 0.47
C ARG A 51 -5.92 3.62 0.42
N SER A 52 -6.05 2.77 -0.60
CA SER A 52 -7.21 1.87 -0.77
C SER A 52 -7.42 0.99 0.47
N ILE A 53 -6.35 0.43 1.03
CA ILE A 53 -6.43 -0.43 2.21
C ILE A 53 -6.82 0.40 3.44
N CYS A 54 -6.11 1.50 3.68
CA CYS A 54 -6.27 2.30 4.90
C CYS A 54 -7.54 3.15 4.91
N SER A 55 -8.24 3.31 3.79
CA SER A 55 -9.56 3.94 3.73
C SER A 55 -10.72 2.95 3.88
N ASP A 56 -10.47 1.64 3.86
CA ASP A 56 -11.53 0.65 4.00
C ASP A 56 -12.09 0.66 5.43
N ALA A 57 -13.42 0.73 5.54
CA ALA A 57 -14.12 0.81 6.83
C ALA A 57 -13.76 -0.36 7.74
N ARG A 58 -13.59 -1.57 7.21
CA ARG A 58 -13.26 -2.77 8.01
C ARG A 58 -11.88 -2.63 8.64
N VAL A 59 -10.93 -2.02 7.93
CA VAL A 59 -9.58 -1.75 8.45
C VAL A 59 -9.63 -0.68 9.54
N ILE A 60 -10.42 0.38 9.33
CA ILE A 60 -10.61 1.45 10.31
C ILE A 60 -11.31 0.92 11.57
N GLU A 61 -12.32 0.07 11.44
CA GLU A 61 -13.03 -0.56 12.55
C GLU A 61 -12.13 -1.50 13.34
N ALA A 62 -11.30 -2.31 12.66
CA ALA A 62 -10.42 -3.27 13.32
C ALA A 62 -9.23 -2.62 14.05
N TRP A 63 -8.67 -1.53 13.51
CA TRP A 63 -7.43 -0.93 14.03
C TRP A 63 -7.64 0.41 14.74
N GLY A 64 -8.73 1.11 14.43
CA GLY A 64 -8.95 2.50 14.80
C GLY A 64 -8.31 3.47 13.80
N ALA A 65 -8.99 4.60 13.55
CA ALA A 65 -8.60 5.58 12.54
C ALA A 65 -7.16 6.12 12.72
N GLN A 66 -6.73 6.35 13.96
CA GLN A 66 -5.39 6.84 14.26
C GLN A 66 -4.32 5.79 13.92
N ALA A 67 -4.50 4.54 14.37
CA ALA A 67 -3.55 3.47 14.10
C ALA A 67 -3.46 3.15 12.60
N THR A 68 -4.58 3.20 11.88
CA THR A 68 -4.62 3.05 10.43
C THR A 68 -3.85 4.16 9.72
N THR A 69 -4.01 5.40 10.15
CA THR A 69 -3.28 6.56 9.59
C THR A 69 -1.77 6.43 9.82
N ASP A 70 -1.36 6.05 11.04
CA ASP A 70 0.06 5.88 11.36
C ASP A 70 0.67 4.69 10.63
N GLN A 71 -0.10 3.62 10.43
CA GLN A 71 0.34 2.48 9.65
C GLN A 71 0.50 2.81 8.17
N ALA A 72 -0.42 3.59 7.60
CA ALA A 72 -0.30 4.09 6.22
C ALA A 72 1.01 4.86 6.02
N LYS A 73 1.36 5.76 6.95
CA LYS A 73 2.62 6.51 6.91
C LYS A 73 3.83 5.59 6.98
N ARG A 74 3.82 4.60 7.87
CA ARG A 74 4.93 3.62 8.01
C ARG A 74 5.16 2.82 6.73
N TRP A 75 4.10 2.33 6.10
CA TRP A 75 4.22 1.61 4.84
C TRP A 75 4.73 2.51 3.72
N LYS A 76 4.21 3.73 3.59
CA LYS A 76 4.70 4.71 2.62
C LYS A 76 6.19 5.00 2.78
N VAL A 77 6.66 5.25 4.01
CA VAL A 77 8.09 5.46 4.28
C VAL A 77 8.93 4.25 3.85
N ARG A 78 8.51 3.03 4.16
CA ARG A 78 9.26 1.82 3.74
C ARG A 78 9.31 1.66 2.22
N ILE A 79 8.23 2.00 1.53
CA ILE A 79 8.18 1.98 0.06
C ILE A 79 9.12 3.06 -0.51
N TYR A 80 9.09 4.27 0.04
CA TYR A 80 9.88 5.41 -0.45
C TYR A 80 11.37 5.30 -0.15
N SER A 81 11.74 4.88 1.06
CA SER A 81 13.15 4.61 1.41
C SER A 81 13.74 3.44 0.63
N GLY A 82 12.91 2.68 -0.08
CA GLY A 82 13.30 1.62 -0.99
C GLY A 82 13.38 2.02 -2.47
N SER A 83 12.98 3.24 -2.84
CA SER A 83 12.83 3.71 -4.23
C SER A 83 13.74 4.90 -4.60
N ASP A 84 14.74 5.23 -3.78
CA ASP A 84 15.72 6.30 -4.00
C ASP A 84 16.70 6.08 -5.18
N SER A 85 16.35 5.27 -6.19
CA SER A 85 17.25 5.00 -7.33
C SER A 85 16.65 5.03 -8.73
N VAL A 86 15.36 5.34 -8.94
CA VAL A 86 14.83 5.50 -10.32
C VAL A 86 13.74 6.57 -10.38
N ASP A 87 14.13 7.80 -10.68
CA ASP A 87 13.27 8.81 -11.31
C ASP A 87 14.23 9.82 -11.99
N GLU A 88 14.91 9.38 -13.06
CA GLU A 88 15.47 10.35 -14.01
C GLU A 88 14.31 10.85 -14.89
N PRO A 89 14.06 12.17 -14.98
CA PRO A 89 13.08 12.68 -15.92
C PRO A 89 13.61 12.50 -17.35
N GLU A 90 12.85 11.77 -18.19
CA GLU A 90 13.04 11.74 -19.63
C GLU A 90 13.11 13.19 -20.15
N LYS A 91 14.30 13.62 -20.56
CA LYS A 91 14.47 14.83 -21.36
C LYS A 91 14.07 14.49 -22.79
N GLU A 92 12.85 14.87 -23.16
CA GLU A 92 12.46 15.06 -24.56
C GLU A 92 13.46 16.01 -25.23
N LYS A 93 13.94 15.62 -26.41
CA LYS A 93 14.87 16.37 -27.24
C LYS A 93 14.31 16.52 -28.64
#